data_AF-A0A819QRI3-F1
#
_entry.id   AF-A0A819QRI3-F1
#
_cell.length_a   1.000
_cell.length_b   1.000
_cell.length_c   1.000
_cell.angle_alpha   90.00
_cell.angle_beta   90.00
_cell.angle_gamma   90.00
#
_symmetry.space_group_name_H-M   'P 1'
#
loop_
_entity.id
_entity.type
_entity.pdbx_description
1 polymer ?
#
loop_
_entity_poly.entity_id
_entity_poly.type
_entity_poly.pdbx_seq_one_letter_code
_entity_poly.pdbx_strand_id
1 'polypeptide(L)'
;MNMPIPSRTKSLLPVATLCCLGIIGFAIVSTIVLALIPIYIKAKSFSLQSADAFYLQYSADADADSSVTGTVENLSDVGKSLGFGSDAEITSGQAQATFVRRRKPIGFAGESSTFQFVAIRSGAFNNPLTWTDGIVPYGSCSVVISAGVAVTLADPALFIQMKKCDIYGSLALGSGSSSFQFHYATTIIVRAGGAVQDLTSNKNILIPASTFLTLLSGGGFCAAGTIIQAYSSVGVGESVTRTSESGPFTCGILPSGSLLSYNKVTFIAIQSGGFTAGSTFLGGLPPSSDICSRGGCGIQIESGVTLSTADLNGQMSLQIDEINLNVLGSLKFVGSGGGIFIPSSSAFNFFGGGSFTSTFASAFIQVFSLTTGLSIGTPEILGSSFTEPYFITISVGGGFLISVNGVAGSDTTTM
;
A
#
# COMPACT_ATOMS: atom_id res chain seq x y z
N MET A 1 -60.50 -24.88 34.22
CA MET A 1 -59.45 -24.69 33.21
C MET A 1 -58.61 -23.50 33.64
N ASN A 2 -57.35 -23.75 33.96
CA ASN A 2 -56.43 -22.88 34.70
C ASN A 2 -55.98 -21.64 33.90
N MET A 3 -56.01 -20.46 34.56
CA MET A 3 -54.91 -19.51 34.87
C MET A 3 -53.59 -19.55 34.03
N PRO A 4 -52.67 -18.55 34.09
CA PRO A 4 -52.69 -17.14 33.64
C PRO A 4 -51.38 -16.75 32.85
N ILE A 5 -51.19 -15.47 32.50
CA ILE A 5 -49.92 -14.81 32.04
C ILE A 5 -48.90 -14.81 33.24
N PRO A 6 -47.52 -14.84 33.16
CA PRO A 6 -46.55 -14.08 32.31
C PRO A 6 -45.19 -14.76 31.93
N SER A 7 -44.36 -14.04 31.15
CA SER A 7 -42.93 -13.73 31.44
C SER A 7 -41.93 -13.91 30.29
N ARG A 8 -40.98 -12.97 30.25
CA ARG A 8 -39.84 -12.82 29.32
C ARG A 8 -38.85 -13.99 29.41
N THR A 9 -38.21 -14.31 28.29
CA THR A 9 -36.75 -14.50 28.25
C THR A 9 -36.19 -13.94 26.94
N LYS A 10 -35.34 -12.92 27.08
CA LYS A 10 -34.33 -12.55 26.09
C LYS A 10 -33.27 -13.66 26.08
N SER A 11 -32.92 -14.19 24.92
CA SER A 11 -31.55 -14.67 24.70
C SER A 11 -30.92 -13.82 23.59
N LEU A 12 -29.97 -13.00 24.03
CA LEU A 12 -28.94 -12.42 23.18
C LEU A 12 -27.80 -13.43 23.10
N LEU A 13 -27.19 -13.49 21.91
CA LEU A 13 -25.80 -13.82 21.52
C LEU A 13 -25.71 -14.88 20.40
N PRO A 14 -24.72 -14.80 19.49
CA PRO A 14 -24.03 -13.61 18.99
C PRO A 14 -24.00 -13.52 17.45
N VAL A 15 -23.89 -12.28 16.96
CA VAL A 15 -23.46 -11.96 15.61
C VAL A 15 -21.98 -12.30 15.49
N ALA A 16 -21.67 -13.45 14.90
CA ALA A 16 -20.38 -13.70 14.27
C ALA A 16 -20.56 -14.85 13.28
N THR A 17 -19.95 -14.71 12.11
CA THR A 17 -19.84 -15.72 11.04
C THR A 17 -20.98 -15.70 10.03
N LEU A 18 -20.95 -14.70 9.14
CA LEU A 18 -21.47 -14.85 7.79
C LEU A 18 -20.64 -13.96 6.85
N CYS A 19 -19.44 -14.42 6.51
CA CYS A 19 -18.70 -13.94 5.35
C CYS A 19 -18.51 -15.15 4.42
N CYS A 20 -18.68 -14.92 3.12
CA CYS A 20 -18.62 -15.88 2.02
C CYS A 20 -19.94 -16.61 1.71
N LEU A 21 -20.87 -15.90 1.06
CA LEU A 21 -21.69 -16.44 -0.04
C LEU A 21 -22.38 -15.29 -0.76
N GLY A 22 -22.11 -15.13 -2.06
CA GLY A 22 -22.66 -14.04 -2.86
C GLY A 22 -22.31 -14.12 -4.34
N ILE A 23 -22.68 -15.24 -4.99
CA ILE A 23 -22.94 -15.28 -6.43
C ILE A 23 -24.44 -15.50 -6.57
N ILE A 24 -25.15 -14.58 -7.21
CA ILE A 24 -26.37 -14.80 -8.03
C ILE A 24 -26.57 -13.51 -8.83
N GLY A 25 -26.71 -13.65 -10.15
CA GLY A 25 -26.88 -12.54 -11.08
C GLY A 25 -28.32 -12.05 -11.19
N PHE A 26 -28.49 -10.90 -11.83
CA PHE A 26 -29.72 -10.53 -12.54
C PHE A 26 -29.39 -9.52 -13.64
N ALA A 27 -29.94 -9.77 -14.83
CA ALA A 27 -29.99 -8.82 -15.94
C ALA A 27 -31.11 -7.80 -15.72
N ILE A 28 -30.97 -6.57 -16.23
CA ILE A 28 -32.05 -5.73 -16.80
C ILE A 28 -31.44 -4.71 -17.79
N VAL A 29 -32.29 -4.38 -18.75
CA VAL A 29 -32.21 -3.66 -20.02
C VAL A 29 -31.98 -2.13 -19.92
N SER A 30 -31.14 -1.64 -20.85
CA SER A 30 -31.16 -0.37 -21.63
C SER A 30 -31.63 0.95 -21.00
N THR A 31 -30.79 2.00 -21.09
CA THR A 31 -31.10 3.28 -21.77
C THR A 31 -29.79 3.99 -22.18
N ILE A 32 -29.76 4.47 -23.42
CA ILE A 32 -28.63 5.11 -24.13
C ILE A 32 -28.49 6.59 -23.73
N VAL A 33 -27.26 7.04 -23.45
CA VAL A 33 -26.83 8.44 -23.60
C VAL A 33 -25.48 8.46 -24.31
N LEU A 34 -25.45 9.05 -25.50
CA LEU A 34 -24.26 9.26 -26.34
C LEU A 34 -23.29 10.23 -25.66
N ALA A 35 -22.02 9.84 -25.50
CA ALA A 35 -20.89 10.77 -25.41
C ALA A 35 -19.59 10.10 -25.92
N LEU A 36 -19.14 10.59 -27.08
CA LEU A 36 -17.80 10.48 -27.70
C LEU A 36 -17.05 9.14 -27.58
N ILE A 37 -17.20 8.31 -28.61
CA ILE A 37 -16.46 7.05 -28.81
C ILE A 37 -15.14 7.35 -29.54
N PRO A 38 -13.96 6.94 -29.02
CA PRO A 38 -12.78 6.75 -29.85
C PRO A 38 -13.00 5.52 -30.74
N ILE A 39 -12.88 5.71 -32.05
CA ILE A 39 -13.13 4.71 -33.09
C ILE A 39 -12.20 3.50 -32.88
N TYR A 40 -12.77 2.36 -32.49
CA TYR A 40 -12.09 1.06 -32.48
C TYR A 40 -12.20 0.44 -33.88
N ILE A 41 -11.07 0.30 -34.58
CA ILE A 41 -11.02 -0.46 -35.84
C ILE A 41 -11.09 -1.95 -35.48
N LYS A 42 -12.25 -2.55 -35.76
CA LYS A 42 -12.49 -3.99 -35.62
C LYS A 42 -11.84 -4.71 -36.81
N ALA A 43 -10.73 -5.42 -36.60
CA ALA A 43 -10.20 -6.30 -37.64
C ALA A 43 -11.22 -7.43 -37.90
N LYS A 44 -11.75 -7.45 -39.13
CA LYS A 44 -12.61 -8.54 -39.64
C LYS A 44 -11.81 -9.83 -39.68
N SER A 45 -12.46 -10.92 -39.32
CA SER A 45 -12.02 -12.29 -39.55
C SER A 45 -11.59 -12.48 -41.01
N PHE A 46 -10.40 -13.01 -41.26
CA PHE A 46 -9.98 -13.43 -42.60
C PHE A 46 -10.18 -14.94 -42.77
N SER A 47 -10.81 -15.32 -43.86
CA SER A 47 -10.93 -16.71 -44.33
C SER A 47 -9.86 -16.96 -45.38
N LEU A 48 -9.16 -18.09 -45.28
CA LEU A 48 -8.08 -18.49 -46.18
C LEU A 48 -8.68 -19.24 -47.39
N GLN A 49 -8.43 -18.77 -48.62
CA GLN A 49 -8.51 -19.59 -49.82
C GLN A 49 -7.12 -19.66 -50.46
N SER A 50 -6.58 -20.89 -50.46
CA SER A 50 -5.36 -21.38 -51.12
C SER A 50 -4.00 -20.77 -50.75
N ALA A 51 -3.02 -21.66 -50.64
CA ALA A 51 -1.61 -21.36 -50.52
C ALA A 51 -1.12 -20.75 -51.84
N ASP A 52 -0.68 -19.50 -51.78
CA ASP A 52 0.57 -18.99 -52.36
C ASP A 52 0.48 -17.45 -52.43
N ALA A 53 1.48 -16.80 -51.84
CA ALA A 53 1.62 -15.35 -51.61
C ALA A 53 0.78 -14.74 -50.47
N PHE A 54 1.49 -14.12 -49.52
CA PHE A 54 0.93 -13.31 -48.44
C PHE A 54 1.05 -11.82 -48.83
N TYR A 55 -0.08 -11.15 -49.05
CA TYR A 55 -0.12 -9.71 -49.32
C TYR A 55 -0.40 -8.95 -48.02
N LEU A 56 0.60 -8.22 -47.51
CA LEU A 56 0.39 -7.23 -46.46
C LEU A 56 0.08 -5.87 -47.12
N GLN A 57 -1.17 -5.43 -47.02
CA GLN A 57 -1.52 -4.05 -47.32
C GLN A 57 -1.46 -3.24 -46.01
N TYR A 58 -0.46 -2.37 -45.89
CA TYR A 58 -0.34 -1.41 -44.80
C TYR A 58 -0.94 -0.07 -45.25
N SER A 59 -1.95 0.43 -44.54
CA SER A 59 -2.32 1.85 -44.60
C SER A 59 -1.67 2.52 -43.40
N ALA A 60 -0.69 3.38 -43.65
CA ALA A 60 -0.39 4.45 -42.70
C ALA A 60 -1.60 5.39 -42.64
N ASP A 61 -1.75 6.10 -41.53
CA ASP A 61 -2.78 7.14 -41.37
C ASP A 61 -2.78 8.15 -42.54
N ALA A 62 -3.90 8.83 -42.70
CA ALA A 62 -4.11 9.89 -43.68
C ALA A 62 -2.88 10.81 -43.81
N ASP A 63 -2.50 11.06 -45.06
CA ASP A 63 -1.39 11.90 -45.54
C ASP A 63 0.00 11.23 -45.71
N ALA A 64 0.07 10.10 -46.40
CA ALA A 64 1.07 9.82 -47.46
C ALA A 64 0.90 8.40 -48.04
N ASP A 65 0.60 8.30 -49.34
CA ASP A 65 0.72 7.07 -50.11
C ASP A 65 2.19 6.66 -50.20
N SER A 66 2.60 5.68 -49.39
CA SER A 66 3.86 4.96 -49.62
C SER A 66 3.67 3.46 -49.41
N SER A 67 3.62 2.72 -50.50
CA SER A 67 3.68 1.25 -50.52
C SER A 67 5.14 0.81 -50.63
N VAL A 68 5.61 -0.04 -49.72
CA VAL A 68 6.88 -0.76 -49.87
C VAL A 68 6.56 -2.19 -50.31
N THR A 69 7.06 -2.59 -51.47
CA THR A 69 6.88 -3.93 -52.04
C THR A 69 8.18 -4.72 -51.88
N GLY A 70 8.10 -5.94 -51.35
CA GLY A 70 9.23 -6.87 -51.27
C GLY A 70 8.76 -8.32 -51.24
N THR A 71 9.40 -9.18 -52.03
CA THR A 71 9.21 -10.63 -52.04
C THR A 71 10.03 -11.26 -50.92
N VAL A 72 9.41 -12.07 -50.05
CA VAL A 72 10.09 -12.71 -48.92
C VAL A 72 10.10 -14.23 -49.12
N GLU A 73 11.28 -14.81 -49.34
CA GLU A 73 11.47 -16.26 -49.51
C GLU A 73 11.77 -17.00 -48.19
N ASN A 74 11.97 -16.32 -47.05
CA ASN A 74 12.18 -16.98 -45.75
C ASN A 74 11.59 -16.19 -44.56
N LEU A 75 10.80 -16.88 -43.72
CA LEU A 75 10.14 -16.30 -42.52
C LEU A 75 11.12 -15.72 -41.48
N SER A 76 12.38 -16.15 -41.49
CA SER A 76 13.45 -15.66 -40.60
C SER A 76 13.81 -14.18 -40.82
N ASP A 77 13.52 -13.63 -42.00
CA ASP A 77 13.88 -12.25 -42.34
C ASP A 77 12.83 -11.23 -41.87
N VAL A 78 11.62 -11.69 -41.55
CA VAL A 78 10.53 -10.87 -41.01
C VAL A 78 10.87 -10.35 -39.61
N GLY A 79 11.56 -11.15 -38.79
CA GLY A 79 12.01 -10.75 -37.45
C GLY A 79 13.04 -9.61 -37.47
N LYS A 80 13.95 -9.63 -38.45
CA LYS A 80 15.02 -8.62 -38.61
C LYS A 80 14.50 -7.30 -39.18
N SER A 81 13.59 -7.34 -40.15
CA SER A 81 12.99 -6.13 -40.74
C SER A 81 12.07 -5.36 -39.78
N LEU A 82 11.57 -6.01 -38.73
CA LEU A 82 10.67 -5.42 -37.73
C LEU A 82 11.35 -5.03 -36.41
N GLY A 83 12.68 -5.22 -36.30
CA GLY A 83 13.50 -4.77 -35.16
C GLY A 83 13.41 -5.64 -33.90
N PHE A 84 13.09 -6.93 -34.03
CA PHE A 84 13.13 -7.87 -32.90
C PHE A 84 14.57 -8.31 -32.62
N GLY A 85 15.00 -8.23 -31.35
CA GLY A 85 16.28 -8.79 -30.89
C GLY A 85 16.31 -10.32 -31.08
N SER A 86 17.51 -10.90 -31.02
CA SER A 86 17.90 -12.25 -31.47
C SER A 86 17.18 -13.46 -30.85
N ASP A 87 16.15 -13.29 -30.03
CA ASP A 87 15.65 -14.33 -29.13
C ASP A 87 14.25 -14.86 -29.52
N ALA A 88 13.84 -14.68 -30.77
CA ALA A 88 12.59 -15.22 -31.29
C ALA A 88 12.83 -16.54 -32.05
N GLU A 89 12.58 -17.68 -31.39
CA GLU A 89 12.56 -19.00 -32.03
C GLU A 89 11.14 -19.31 -32.53
N ILE A 90 10.97 -19.46 -33.85
CA ILE A 90 9.69 -19.83 -34.48
C ILE A 90 9.76 -21.31 -34.87
N THR A 91 9.01 -22.17 -34.17
CA THR A 91 8.88 -23.59 -34.54
C THR A 91 7.81 -23.75 -35.62
N SER A 92 8.16 -24.36 -36.76
CA SER A 92 7.23 -24.60 -37.86
C SER A 92 6.08 -25.53 -37.43
N GLY A 93 4.83 -25.10 -37.61
CA GLY A 93 3.67 -26.00 -37.49
C GLY A 93 2.38 -25.45 -36.86
N GLN A 94 2.35 -24.21 -36.35
CA GLN A 94 1.11 -23.62 -35.82
C GLN A 94 0.59 -22.49 -36.73
N ALA A 95 -0.60 -22.71 -37.29
CA ALA A 95 -1.21 -21.87 -38.33
C ALA A 95 -1.81 -20.53 -37.84
N GLN A 96 -1.48 -20.05 -36.64
CA GLN A 96 -1.88 -18.72 -36.20
C GLN A 96 -0.81 -18.12 -35.26
N ALA A 97 -0.03 -17.16 -35.77
CA ALA A 97 0.79 -16.29 -34.96
C ALA A 97 0.08 -14.93 -34.81
N THR A 98 -0.41 -14.63 -33.60
CA THR A 98 -0.94 -13.30 -33.29
C THR A 98 0.21 -12.40 -32.86
N PHE A 99 0.64 -11.48 -33.72
CA PHE A 99 1.66 -10.50 -33.38
C PHE A 99 1.02 -9.26 -32.75
N VAL A 100 1.18 -9.09 -31.44
CA VAL A 100 0.79 -7.85 -30.75
C VAL A 100 1.99 -6.90 -30.77
N ARG A 101 1.92 -5.84 -31.57
CA ARG A 101 2.92 -4.76 -31.55
C ARG A 101 2.77 -3.99 -30.23
N ARG A 102 3.64 -4.24 -29.25
CA ARG A 102 3.75 -3.37 -28.07
C ARG A 102 4.39 -2.05 -28.51
N ARG A 103 3.60 -0.99 -28.71
CA ARG A 103 4.17 0.36 -28.74
C ARG A 103 4.76 0.60 -27.35
N LYS A 104 6.09 0.68 -27.25
CA LYS A 104 6.72 1.50 -26.21
C LYS A 104 6.17 2.92 -26.45
N PRO A 105 5.47 3.57 -25.52
CA PRO A 105 5.28 5.00 -25.61
C PRO A 105 6.66 5.61 -25.76
N ILE A 106 6.87 6.45 -26.77
CA ILE A 106 8.12 7.19 -26.92
C ILE A 106 8.25 8.01 -25.64
N GLY A 107 9.08 7.53 -24.72
CA GLY A 107 9.44 8.27 -23.52
C GLY A 107 10.25 9.47 -23.97
N PHE A 108 9.72 10.67 -23.75
CA PHE A 108 10.58 11.83 -23.64
C PHE A 108 11.55 11.56 -22.49
N ALA A 109 12.85 11.63 -22.77
CA ALA A 109 13.87 11.55 -21.74
C ALA A 109 13.66 12.70 -20.75
N GLY A 110 13.30 12.40 -19.49
CA GLY A 110 13.26 13.42 -18.45
C GLY A 110 12.25 13.26 -17.30
N GLU A 111 11.30 12.32 -17.33
CA GLU A 111 10.27 12.24 -16.27
C GLU A 111 10.20 10.87 -15.57
N SER A 112 10.18 10.92 -14.23
CA SER A 112 9.85 9.82 -13.34
C SER A 112 8.35 9.49 -13.44
N SER A 113 7.91 8.90 -14.56
CA SER A 113 6.51 8.49 -14.72
C SER A 113 6.28 7.11 -14.08
N THR A 114 5.84 7.07 -12.82
CA THR A 114 5.28 5.83 -12.26
C THR A 114 3.98 5.50 -12.99
N PHE A 115 3.98 4.46 -13.81
CA PHE A 115 2.76 3.97 -14.47
C PHE A 115 1.75 3.49 -13.42
N GLN A 116 0.51 3.95 -13.48
CA GLN A 116 -0.57 3.47 -12.61
C GLN A 116 -1.49 2.54 -13.40
N PHE A 117 -1.79 1.37 -12.84
CA PHE A 117 -2.73 0.39 -13.41
C PHE A 117 -3.92 0.22 -12.47
N VAL A 118 -5.13 0.30 -13.01
CA VAL A 118 -6.36 0.17 -12.24
C VAL A 118 -7.11 -1.09 -12.68
N ALA A 119 -7.32 -2.00 -11.73
CA ALA A 119 -8.12 -3.20 -11.94
C ALA A 119 -9.60 -2.87 -11.74
N ILE A 120 -10.39 -3.03 -12.80
CA ILE A 120 -11.83 -2.72 -12.84
C ILE A 120 -12.70 -3.96 -13.00
N ARG A 121 -12.09 -5.13 -13.21
CA ARG A 121 -12.79 -6.41 -13.36
C ARG A 121 -12.03 -7.49 -12.61
N SER A 122 -12.77 -8.37 -11.92
CA SER A 122 -12.16 -9.49 -11.21
C SER A 122 -11.50 -10.47 -12.19
N GLY A 123 -10.33 -10.98 -11.83
CA GLY A 123 -9.59 -11.92 -12.67
C GLY A 123 -8.12 -12.08 -12.28
N ALA A 124 -7.39 -12.85 -13.06
CA ALA A 124 -5.97 -13.05 -12.87
C ALA A 124 -5.19 -11.77 -13.16
N PHE A 125 -4.13 -11.51 -12.39
CA PHE A 125 -3.28 -10.33 -12.55
C PHE A 125 -2.69 -10.21 -13.96
N ASN A 126 -2.32 -11.34 -14.57
CA ASN A 126 -1.75 -11.41 -15.92
C ASN A 126 -2.80 -11.38 -17.05
N ASN A 127 -4.09 -11.20 -16.74
CA ASN A 127 -5.15 -11.09 -17.73
C ASN A 127 -5.37 -9.62 -18.14
N PRO A 128 -5.17 -9.26 -19.42
CA PRO A 128 -5.49 -7.93 -19.95
C PRO A 128 -6.88 -7.41 -19.54
N LEU A 129 -7.90 -8.27 -19.52
CA LEU A 129 -9.29 -7.89 -19.25
C LEU A 129 -9.55 -7.44 -17.80
N THR A 130 -8.63 -7.73 -16.87
CA THR A 130 -8.72 -7.25 -15.49
C THR A 130 -8.50 -5.73 -15.40
N TRP A 131 -7.75 -5.17 -16.35
CA TRP A 131 -7.23 -3.81 -16.29
C TRP A 131 -7.99 -2.85 -17.20
N THR A 132 -8.12 -1.59 -16.77
CA THR A 132 -8.93 -0.55 -17.44
C THR A 132 -8.59 -0.40 -18.92
N ASP A 133 -7.30 -0.39 -19.26
CA ASP A 133 -6.82 -0.16 -20.63
C ASP A 133 -6.59 -1.46 -21.42
N GLY A 134 -6.93 -2.62 -20.86
CA GLY A 134 -6.55 -3.89 -21.47
C GLY A 134 -5.04 -4.16 -21.42
N ILE A 135 -4.31 -3.49 -20.54
CA ILE A 135 -2.85 -3.60 -20.42
C ILE A 135 -2.50 -4.15 -19.03
N VAL A 136 -1.84 -5.29 -19.02
CA VAL A 136 -1.32 -5.92 -17.79
C VAL A 136 -0.19 -5.05 -17.21
N PRO A 137 -0.10 -4.87 -15.88
CA PRO A 137 0.98 -4.14 -15.24
C PRO A 137 2.36 -4.64 -15.66
N TYR A 138 3.30 -3.71 -15.83
CA TYR A 138 4.67 -4.01 -16.19
C TYR A 138 5.64 -2.96 -15.66
N GLY A 139 6.94 -3.30 -15.65
CA GLY A 139 8.01 -2.39 -15.25
C GLY A 139 7.89 -1.94 -13.79
N SER A 140 8.24 -0.68 -13.54
CA SER A 140 8.05 -0.03 -12.24
C SER A 140 6.71 0.69 -12.22
N CYS A 141 5.78 0.21 -11.41
CA CYS A 141 4.38 0.66 -11.47
C CYS A 141 3.71 0.76 -10.09
N SER A 142 2.57 1.45 -10.09
CA SER A 142 1.59 1.46 -9.02
C SER A 142 0.32 0.74 -9.47
N VAL A 143 -0.32 0.01 -8.57
CA VAL A 143 -1.55 -0.75 -8.82
C VAL A 143 -2.66 -0.24 -7.91
N VAL A 144 -3.87 -0.14 -8.44
CA VAL A 144 -5.08 0.11 -7.67
C VAL A 144 -6.09 -0.99 -7.97
N ILE A 145 -6.61 -1.64 -6.93
CA ILE A 145 -7.70 -2.62 -7.06
C ILE A 145 -8.98 -1.96 -6.60
N SER A 146 -9.90 -1.71 -7.52
CA SER A 146 -11.17 -1.02 -7.23
C SER A 146 -12.06 -1.82 -6.27
N ALA A 147 -12.97 -1.13 -5.60
CA ALA A 147 -13.94 -1.76 -4.71
C ALA A 147 -14.77 -2.83 -5.45
N GLY A 148 -15.02 -3.96 -4.80
CA GLY A 148 -15.75 -5.09 -5.40
C GLY A 148 -14.99 -5.90 -6.45
N VAL A 149 -13.75 -5.50 -6.81
CA VAL A 149 -12.89 -6.23 -7.75
C VAL A 149 -11.95 -7.17 -7.00
N ALA A 150 -11.79 -8.40 -7.49
CA ALA A 150 -10.83 -9.37 -6.94
C ALA A 150 -9.75 -9.71 -7.97
N VAL A 151 -8.49 -9.43 -7.64
CA VAL A 151 -7.33 -9.76 -8.49
C VAL A 151 -6.58 -10.94 -7.87
N THR A 152 -6.24 -11.94 -8.69
CA THR A 152 -5.50 -13.13 -8.25
C THR A 152 -4.10 -13.14 -8.85
N LEU A 153 -3.08 -13.21 -7.99
CA LEU A 153 -1.70 -13.51 -8.34
C LEU A 153 -1.48 -15.03 -8.17
N ALA A 154 -1.77 -15.80 -9.22
CA ALA A 154 -1.75 -17.27 -9.16
C ALA A 154 -0.33 -17.86 -9.12
N ASP A 155 0.61 -17.22 -9.82
CA ASP A 155 2.00 -17.65 -9.87
C ASP A 155 2.63 -17.64 -8.47
N PRO A 156 3.59 -18.54 -8.17
CA PRO A 156 4.23 -18.63 -6.86
C PRO A 156 5.11 -17.42 -6.54
N ALA A 157 5.38 -16.56 -7.53
CA ALA A 157 6.13 -15.33 -7.32
C ALA A 157 5.70 -14.20 -8.27
N LEU A 158 5.82 -12.96 -7.80
CA LEU A 158 5.62 -11.75 -8.60
C LEU A 158 6.97 -11.10 -8.92
N PHE A 159 7.31 -11.05 -10.21
CA PHE A 159 8.55 -10.46 -10.74
C PHE A 159 8.38 -9.04 -11.31
N ILE A 160 7.27 -8.37 -11.03
CA ILE A 160 7.07 -6.97 -11.43
C ILE A 160 7.40 -6.06 -10.25
N GLN A 161 8.04 -4.92 -10.52
CA GLN A 161 8.35 -3.94 -9.50
C GLN A 161 7.12 -3.07 -9.20
N MET A 162 6.15 -3.67 -8.52
CA MET A 162 5.00 -2.97 -7.98
C MET A 162 5.44 -2.15 -6.77
N LYS A 163 5.70 -0.86 -6.96
CA LYS A 163 6.15 0.04 -5.89
C LYS A 163 5.06 0.29 -4.87
N LYS A 164 3.81 0.37 -5.33
CA LYS A 164 2.64 0.64 -4.50
C LYS A 164 1.41 -0.13 -5.01
N CYS A 165 0.63 -0.67 -4.09
CA CYS A 165 -0.64 -1.34 -4.35
C CYS A 165 -1.68 -0.81 -3.35
N ASP A 166 -2.63 0.00 -3.83
CA ASP A 166 -3.79 0.45 -3.05
C ASP A 166 -4.98 -0.50 -3.32
N ILE A 167 -5.52 -1.13 -2.27
CA ILE A 167 -6.51 -2.21 -2.38
C ILE A 167 -7.82 -1.77 -1.74
N TYR A 168 -8.82 -1.43 -2.57
CA TYR A 168 -10.21 -1.23 -2.15
C TYR A 168 -11.08 -2.48 -2.36
N GLY A 169 -10.65 -3.39 -3.24
CA GLY A 169 -11.24 -4.70 -3.47
C GLY A 169 -10.45 -5.83 -2.80
N SER A 170 -10.16 -6.91 -3.50
CA SER A 170 -9.37 -8.03 -2.95
C SER A 170 -8.14 -8.36 -3.79
N LEU A 171 -7.02 -8.63 -3.11
CA LEU A 171 -5.82 -9.21 -3.71
C LEU A 171 -5.60 -10.61 -3.14
N ALA A 172 -5.74 -11.63 -3.97
CA ALA A 172 -5.45 -13.00 -3.61
C ALA A 172 -4.02 -13.38 -4.02
N LEU A 173 -3.25 -13.93 -3.07
CA LEU A 173 -1.86 -14.32 -3.25
C LEU A 173 -1.75 -15.85 -3.34
N GLY A 174 -1.21 -16.32 -4.47
CA GLY A 174 -1.11 -17.73 -4.82
C GLY A 174 -2.40 -18.32 -5.37
N SER A 175 -2.30 -19.57 -5.85
CA SER A 175 -3.44 -20.39 -6.25
C SER A 175 -3.31 -21.85 -5.79
N GLY A 176 -2.84 -22.07 -4.56
CA GLY A 176 -2.84 -23.39 -3.89
C GLY A 176 -1.59 -24.27 -4.06
N SER A 177 -0.51 -23.84 -4.73
CA SER A 177 0.61 -24.73 -5.07
C SER A 177 1.90 -24.59 -4.26
N SER A 178 2.10 -23.56 -3.44
CA SER A 178 3.26 -23.42 -2.52
C SER A 178 3.13 -22.12 -1.72
N SER A 179 4.22 -21.65 -1.10
CA SER A 179 4.40 -20.26 -0.65
C SER A 179 4.29 -19.26 -1.81
N PHE A 180 4.03 -17.98 -1.51
CA PHE A 180 4.03 -16.88 -2.48
C PHE A 180 5.19 -15.91 -2.21
N GLN A 181 5.88 -15.43 -3.24
CA GLN A 181 7.05 -14.54 -3.10
C GLN A 181 6.90 -13.23 -3.88
N PHE A 182 7.12 -12.10 -3.22
CA PHE A 182 7.36 -10.84 -3.92
C PHE A 182 8.85 -10.73 -4.27
N HIS A 183 9.21 -10.60 -5.54
CA HIS A 183 10.63 -10.48 -5.93
C HIS A 183 11.23 -9.12 -5.60
N TYR A 184 10.41 -8.06 -5.65
CA TYR A 184 10.82 -6.69 -5.39
C TYR A 184 10.09 -6.10 -4.19
N ALA A 185 10.72 -5.14 -3.52
CA ALA A 185 10.09 -4.36 -2.45
C ALA A 185 8.81 -3.69 -2.94
N THR A 186 7.76 -3.77 -2.13
CA THR A 186 6.43 -3.25 -2.46
C THR A 186 5.81 -2.55 -1.25
N THR A 187 4.92 -1.61 -1.53
CA THR A 187 4.03 -1.00 -0.53
C THR A 187 2.62 -1.51 -0.78
N ILE A 188 2.01 -2.16 0.20
CA ILE A 188 0.64 -2.67 0.12
C ILE A 188 -0.21 -1.92 1.15
N ILE A 189 -1.22 -1.21 0.67
CA ILE A 189 -2.15 -0.44 1.49
C ILE A 189 -3.55 -1.01 1.29
N VAL A 190 -4.08 -1.67 2.31
CA VAL A 190 -5.43 -2.22 2.29
C VAL A 190 -6.38 -1.18 2.87
N ARG A 191 -7.25 -0.66 2.01
CA ARG A 191 -8.24 0.37 2.34
C ARG A 191 -9.50 -0.29 2.93
N ALA A 192 -10.37 0.54 3.51
CA ALA A 192 -11.65 0.08 4.05
C ALA A 192 -12.47 -0.71 3.01
N GLY A 193 -12.97 -1.88 3.39
CA GLY A 193 -13.70 -2.80 2.50
C GLY A 193 -12.81 -3.66 1.61
N GLY A 194 -11.50 -3.38 1.58
CA GLY A 194 -10.54 -4.18 0.85
C GLY A 194 -9.95 -5.33 1.67
N ALA A 195 -9.34 -6.31 1.02
CA ALA A 195 -8.67 -7.42 1.69
C ALA A 195 -7.47 -7.98 0.91
N VAL A 196 -6.45 -8.45 1.62
CA VAL A 196 -5.45 -9.37 1.08
C VAL A 196 -5.79 -10.79 1.53
N GLN A 197 -5.79 -11.75 0.62
CA GLN A 197 -6.17 -13.14 0.89
C GLN A 197 -4.97 -14.04 0.64
N ASP A 198 -4.62 -14.85 1.64
CA ASP A 198 -3.61 -15.89 1.48
C ASP A 198 -4.24 -17.19 0.97
N LEU A 199 -3.99 -17.51 -0.31
CA LEU A 199 -4.40 -18.76 -0.94
C LEU A 199 -3.24 -19.75 -1.09
N THR A 200 -2.10 -19.51 -0.43
CA THR A 200 -0.97 -20.44 -0.40
C THR A 200 -1.34 -21.71 0.37
N SER A 201 -0.81 -22.86 -0.07
CA SER A 201 -0.96 -24.13 0.65
C SER A 201 -0.05 -24.20 1.88
N ASN A 202 1.15 -23.62 1.79
CA ASN A 202 2.14 -23.60 2.87
C ASN A 202 1.89 -22.52 3.93
N LYS A 203 0.88 -21.65 3.73
CA LYS A 203 0.60 -20.52 4.62
C LYS A 203 1.82 -19.63 4.83
N ASN A 204 2.51 -19.31 3.74
CA ASN A 204 3.76 -18.58 3.79
C ASN A 204 3.86 -17.56 2.65
N ILE A 205 4.11 -16.31 3.02
CA ILE A 205 4.32 -15.19 2.12
C ILE A 205 5.72 -14.62 2.39
N LEU A 206 6.57 -14.70 1.37
CA LEU A 206 7.94 -14.22 1.38
C LEU A 206 8.00 -12.80 0.81
N ILE A 207 8.44 -11.86 1.63
CA ILE A 207 8.58 -10.45 1.26
C ILE A 207 10.03 -9.96 1.46
N PRO A 208 10.59 -9.19 0.51
CA PRO A 208 11.97 -8.73 0.61
C PRO A 208 12.07 -7.53 1.55
N ALA A 209 13.30 -7.19 1.95
CA ALA A 209 13.60 -5.97 2.70
C ALA A 209 13.03 -4.71 2.01
N SER A 210 12.72 -3.70 2.81
CA SER A 210 12.06 -2.45 2.38
C SER A 210 10.61 -2.60 1.90
N THR A 211 9.92 -3.68 2.31
CA THR A 211 8.48 -3.89 2.04
C THR A 211 7.64 -3.32 3.18
N PHE A 212 6.49 -2.74 2.83
CA PHE A 212 5.52 -2.20 3.78
C PHE A 212 4.13 -2.77 3.49
N LEU A 213 3.45 -3.26 4.51
CA LEU A 213 2.06 -3.71 4.47
C LEU A 213 1.29 -3.01 5.58
N THR A 214 0.24 -2.27 5.24
CA THR A 214 -0.67 -1.69 6.23
C THR A 214 -2.12 -2.01 5.89
N LEU A 215 -2.86 -2.43 6.92
CA LEU A 215 -4.32 -2.52 6.88
C LEU A 215 -4.85 -1.26 7.57
N LEU A 216 -5.51 -0.39 6.82
CA LEU A 216 -6.20 0.74 7.41
C LEU A 216 -7.46 0.25 8.15
N SER A 217 -8.09 1.14 8.92
CA SER A 217 -9.36 0.82 9.58
C SER A 217 -10.40 0.30 8.57
N GLY A 218 -10.90 -0.92 8.81
CA GLY A 218 -11.84 -1.61 7.93
C GLY A 218 -11.23 -2.35 6.74
N GLY A 219 -9.91 -2.30 6.54
CA GLY A 219 -9.18 -3.17 5.62
C GLY A 219 -8.91 -4.53 6.26
N GLY A 220 -8.87 -5.61 5.48
CA GLY A 220 -8.76 -6.97 5.99
C GLY A 220 -7.52 -7.73 5.54
N PHE A 221 -7.12 -8.71 6.35
CA PHE A 221 -6.25 -9.79 5.94
C PHE A 221 -6.97 -11.11 6.18
N CYS A 222 -7.18 -11.90 5.14
CA CYS A 222 -7.85 -13.18 5.18
C CYS A 222 -6.80 -14.29 5.13
N ALA A 223 -6.55 -14.90 6.28
CA ALA A 223 -5.47 -15.84 6.47
C ALA A 223 -5.85 -16.94 7.46
N ALA A 224 -5.16 -18.08 7.34
CA ALA A 224 -5.30 -19.24 8.21
C ALA A 224 -3.91 -19.61 8.76
N GLY A 225 -3.39 -18.78 9.68
CA GLY A 225 -2.06 -18.97 10.26
C GLY A 225 -0.93 -18.67 9.29
N THR A 226 -1.11 -17.67 8.41
CA THR A 226 -0.14 -17.26 7.40
C THR A 226 1.09 -16.65 8.07
N ILE A 227 2.25 -17.19 7.74
CA ILE A 227 3.55 -16.67 8.10
C ILE A 227 3.94 -15.63 7.05
N ILE A 228 4.12 -14.39 7.48
CA ILE A 228 4.75 -13.34 6.68
C ILE A 228 6.22 -13.33 7.08
N GLN A 229 7.11 -13.59 6.14
CA GLN A 229 8.53 -13.79 6.44
C GLN A 229 9.41 -12.92 5.55
N ALA A 230 10.39 -12.27 6.18
CA ALA A 230 11.45 -11.56 5.49
C ALA A 230 12.32 -12.56 4.73
N TYR A 231 12.76 -12.21 3.52
CA TYR A 231 13.76 -12.99 2.82
C TYR A 231 14.77 -12.10 2.09
N SER A 232 15.91 -12.70 1.79
CA SER A 232 17.00 -12.09 1.04
C SER A 232 17.68 -13.15 0.17
N SER A 233 18.69 -12.74 -0.61
CA SER A 233 19.52 -13.67 -1.38
C SER A 233 20.29 -14.67 -0.50
N VAL A 234 20.43 -14.41 0.80
CA VAL A 234 21.14 -15.30 1.75
C VAL A 234 20.21 -16.20 2.57
N GLY A 235 18.89 -16.08 2.41
CA GLY A 235 17.91 -16.95 3.05
C GLY A 235 16.70 -16.22 3.62
N VAL A 236 15.94 -16.95 4.45
CA VAL A 236 14.78 -16.44 5.18
C VAL A 236 15.20 -15.83 6.52
N GLY A 237 14.50 -14.79 6.93
CA GLY A 237 14.76 -14.03 8.16
C GLY A 237 13.59 -14.07 9.14
N GLU A 238 13.43 -12.97 9.87
CA GLU A 238 12.36 -12.80 10.85
C GLU A 238 10.97 -12.98 10.22
N SER A 239 10.03 -13.42 11.05
CA SER A 239 8.68 -13.75 10.61
C SER A 239 7.64 -13.35 11.63
N VAL A 240 6.43 -13.03 11.15
CA VAL A 240 5.24 -12.85 11.98
C VAL A 240 4.12 -13.75 11.47
N THR A 241 3.48 -14.48 12.38
CA THR A 241 2.30 -15.29 12.06
C THR A 241 1.04 -14.46 12.20
N ARG A 242 0.21 -14.46 11.17
CA ARG A 242 -1.08 -13.74 11.13
C ARG A 242 -2.24 -14.69 10.84
N THR A 243 -3.35 -14.44 11.50
CA THR A 243 -4.64 -15.06 11.21
C THR A 243 -5.54 -14.04 10.55
N SER A 244 -6.75 -14.46 10.18
CA SER A 244 -7.75 -13.51 9.68
C SER A 244 -7.99 -12.38 10.69
N GLU A 245 -7.91 -11.15 10.21
CA GLU A 245 -8.00 -9.93 11.01
C GLU A 245 -8.56 -8.76 10.21
N SER A 246 -9.10 -7.78 10.92
CA SER A 246 -9.37 -6.45 10.39
C SER A 246 -8.32 -5.50 10.93
N GLY A 247 -7.86 -4.58 10.09
CA GLY A 247 -7.06 -3.45 10.52
C GLY A 247 -7.76 -2.61 11.59
N PRO A 248 -7.01 -1.74 12.29
CA PRO A 248 -5.70 -1.24 11.89
C PRO A 248 -4.52 -2.18 12.20
N PHE A 249 -3.60 -2.33 11.25
CA PHE A 249 -2.39 -3.13 11.40
C PHE A 249 -1.28 -2.59 10.50
N THR A 250 -0.03 -2.74 10.92
CA THR A 250 1.14 -2.45 10.09
C THR A 250 2.21 -3.51 10.27
N CYS A 251 2.77 -3.97 9.16
CA CYS A 251 3.98 -4.77 9.10
C CYS A 251 4.98 -4.10 8.14
N GLY A 252 6.22 -3.92 8.58
CA GLY A 252 7.29 -3.37 7.75
C GLY A 252 8.55 -4.18 7.90
N ILE A 253 9.22 -4.47 6.79
CA ILE A 253 10.58 -5.02 6.81
C ILE A 253 11.53 -3.90 6.49
N LEU A 254 12.39 -3.57 7.45
CA LEU A 254 13.38 -2.53 7.32
C LEU A 254 14.42 -2.87 6.22
N PRO A 255 15.17 -1.89 5.72
CA PRO A 255 16.31 -2.15 4.84
C PRO A 255 17.35 -3.10 5.45
N SER A 256 17.44 -3.18 6.79
CA SER A 256 18.27 -4.14 7.52
C SER A 256 17.78 -5.59 7.45
N GLY A 257 16.52 -5.81 7.04
CA GLY A 257 15.86 -7.11 7.07
C GLY A 257 15.06 -7.40 8.35
N SER A 258 15.13 -6.53 9.36
CA SER A 258 14.33 -6.66 10.59
C SER A 258 12.84 -6.43 10.31
N LEU A 259 11.99 -7.22 10.94
CA LEU A 259 10.54 -7.15 10.82
C LEU A 259 9.93 -6.40 12.01
N LEU A 260 9.15 -5.35 11.70
CA LEU A 260 8.39 -4.59 12.66
C LEU A 260 6.89 -4.84 12.43
N SER A 261 6.15 -5.07 13.51
CA SER A 261 4.71 -5.36 13.45
C SER A 261 3.96 -4.60 14.55
N TYR A 262 2.84 -3.98 14.18
CA TYR A 262 2.03 -3.13 15.06
C TYR A 262 0.55 -3.40 14.86
N ASN A 263 -0.21 -3.46 15.95
CA ASN A 263 -1.69 -3.53 15.92
C ASN A 263 -2.33 -2.14 15.77
N LYS A 264 -1.70 -1.27 14.97
CA LYS A 264 -2.12 0.11 14.67
C LYS A 264 -1.57 0.49 13.29
N VAL A 265 -2.10 1.54 12.67
CA VAL A 265 -1.43 2.16 11.53
C VAL A 265 -0.20 2.89 12.06
N THR A 266 0.99 2.45 11.66
CA THR A 266 2.27 2.99 12.15
C THR A 266 3.12 3.43 10.97
N PHE A 267 3.57 4.69 10.99
CA PHE A 267 4.52 5.19 9.99
C PHE A 267 5.94 4.99 10.50
N ILE A 268 6.79 4.36 9.70
CA ILE A 268 8.14 3.98 10.12
C ILE A 268 9.13 4.87 9.35
N ALA A 269 9.72 5.86 10.02
CA ALA A 269 10.74 6.72 9.44
C ALA A 269 12.08 5.96 9.37
N ILE A 270 12.56 5.74 8.14
CA ILE A 270 13.77 4.96 7.84
C ILE A 270 14.86 5.80 7.17
N GLN A 271 14.56 7.05 6.80
CA GLN A 271 15.52 8.00 6.24
C GLN A 271 15.29 9.38 6.87
N SER A 272 16.38 10.09 7.16
CA SER A 272 16.28 11.44 7.73
C SER A 272 15.57 12.38 6.77
N GLY A 273 14.61 13.16 7.27
CA GLY A 273 13.84 14.09 6.45
C GLY A 273 12.61 14.65 7.17
N GLY A 274 11.67 15.18 6.38
CA GLY A 274 10.48 15.87 6.86
C GLY A 274 9.30 14.95 7.17
N PHE A 275 8.33 15.42 7.96
CA PHE A 275 7.10 14.67 8.28
C PHE A 275 6.19 14.44 7.08
N THR A 276 6.27 15.29 6.06
CA THR A 276 5.44 15.22 4.85
C THR A 276 6.15 14.52 3.69
N ALA A 277 7.45 14.27 3.82
CA ALA A 277 8.25 13.66 2.78
C ALA A 277 8.03 12.14 2.74
N GLY A 278 7.40 11.63 1.67
CA GLY A 278 7.21 10.18 1.51
C GLY A 278 8.52 9.39 1.56
N SER A 279 9.63 9.94 1.05
CA SER A 279 10.95 9.31 1.10
C SER A 279 11.48 9.05 2.51
N THR A 280 10.98 9.77 3.51
CA THR A 280 11.36 9.57 4.92
C THR A 280 10.76 8.28 5.49
N PHE A 281 9.59 7.87 5.01
CA PHE A 281 8.83 6.76 5.58
C PHE A 281 8.94 5.50 4.72
N LEU A 282 9.05 4.36 5.40
CA LEU A 282 8.99 3.05 4.77
C LEU A 282 7.66 2.92 4.00
N GLY A 283 7.76 2.49 2.75
CA GLY A 283 6.62 2.41 1.85
C GLY A 283 6.15 3.73 1.24
N GLY A 284 6.86 4.84 1.46
CA GLY A 284 6.53 6.10 0.80
C GLY A 284 5.26 6.77 1.33
N LEU A 285 4.78 6.36 2.52
CA LEU A 285 3.51 6.80 3.09
C LEU A 285 3.76 7.71 4.30
N PRO A 286 3.69 9.03 4.15
CA PRO A 286 3.80 9.94 5.29
C PRO A 286 2.49 9.97 6.11
N PRO A 287 2.56 10.34 7.41
CA PRO A 287 1.39 10.59 8.23
C PRO A 287 0.43 11.61 7.62
N SER A 288 -0.87 11.36 7.72
CA SER A 288 -1.93 12.24 7.23
C SER A 288 -3.20 12.08 8.06
N SER A 289 -4.02 13.13 8.09
CA SER A 289 -5.24 13.14 8.91
C SER A 289 -6.29 12.14 8.41
N ASP A 290 -6.39 11.88 7.11
CA ASP A 290 -7.31 10.89 6.56
C ASP A 290 -6.98 9.46 7.01
N ILE A 291 -5.69 9.15 7.12
CA ILE A 291 -5.22 7.84 7.57
C ILE A 291 -5.38 7.68 9.09
N CYS A 292 -5.22 8.76 9.85
CA CYS A 292 -5.12 8.72 11.30
C CYS A 292 -6.38 9.12 12.08
N SER A 293 -7.41 9.65 11.40
CA SER A 293 -8.68 10.09 11.99
C SER A 293 -9.62 8.97 12.47
N ARG A 294 -9.17 7.70 12.42
CA ARG A 294 -9.96 6.53 12.85
C ARG A 294 -9.11 5.61 13.71
N GLY A 295 -8.99 5.95 14.99
CA GLY A 295 -8.25 5.14 15.98
C GLY A 295 -6.79 5.56 16.15
N GLY A 296 -6.41 6.73 15.64
CA GLY A 296 -5.08 7.30 15.76
C GLY A 296 -4.00 6.58 14.94
N CYS A 297 -2.76 7.00 15.13
CA CYS A 297 -1.59 6.41 14.47
C CYS A 297 -0.41 6.22 15.42
N GLY A 298 0.53 5.37 15.01
CA GLY A 298 1.88 5.32 15.55
C GLY A 298 2.86 6.02 14.60
N ILE A 299 3.94 6.56 15.16
CA ILE A 299 5.12 6.97 14.40
C ILE A 299 6.32 6.33 15.06
N GLN A 300 7.14 5.65 14.28
CA GLN A 300 8.36 5.01 14.70
C GLN A 300 9.53 5.71 14.00
N ILE A 301 10.47 6.27 14.75
CA ILE A 301 11.71 6.84 14.21
C ILE A 301 12.84 5.86 14.50
N GLU A 302 13.36 5.22 13.45
CA GLU A 302 14.41 4.21 13.58
C GLU A 302 15.76 4.79 14.02
N SER A 303 16.61 3.93 14.56
CA SER A 303 17.96 4.33 15.00
C SER A 303 18.75 4.96 13.85
N GLY A 304 19.45 6.06 14.15
CA GLY A 304 20.21 6.83 13.16
C GLY A 304 19.38 7.71 12.22
N VAL A 305 18.05 7.73 12.35
CA VAL A 305 17.15 8.57 11.54
C VAL A 305 16.78 9.84 12.30
N THR A 306 16.82 10.99 11.62
CA THR A 306 16.29 12.26 12.15
C THR A 306 15.00 12.65 11.42
N LEU A 307 13.89 12.66 12.14
CA LEU A 307 12.61 13.16 11.63
C LEU A 307 12.45 14.63 12.04
N SER A 308 12.26 15.51 11.06
CA SER A 308 12.15 16.96 11.29
C SER A 308 10.76 17.50 11.00
N THR A 309 10.23 18.33 11.89
CA THR A 309 8.93 19.02 11.71
C THR A 309 9.02 20.29 10.85
N ALA A 310 10.17 20.58 10.23
CA ALA A 310 10.40 21.85 9.51
C ALA A 310 9.40 22.10 8.37
N ASP A 311 8.91 21.04 7.75
CA ASP A 311 7.93 21.07 6.67
C ASP A 311 6.48 21.22 7.15
N LEU A 312 6.24 21.23 8.46
CA LEU A 312 4.92 21.45 9.05
C LEU A 312 4.58 22.95 9.26
N ASN A 313 5.31 23.86 8.60
CA ASN A 313 5.09 25.31 8.65
C ASN A 313 4.93 25.88 10.07
N GLY A 314 5.65 25.29 11.02
CA GLY A 314 5.75 25.81 12.35
C GLY A 314 4.74 25.28 13.37
N GLN A 315 3.83 24.38 12.97
CA GLN A 315 2.92 23.71 13.89
C GLN A 315 2.94 22.20 13.66
N MET A 316 3.50 21.45 14.62
CA MET A 316 3.15 20.04 14.75
C MET A 316 1.77 19.96 15.41
N SER A 317 0.72 20.28 14.64
CA SER A 317 -0.68 20.08 15.00
C SER A 317 -1.22 18.96 14.13
N LEU A 318 -1.08 17.74 14.63
CA LEU A 318 -1.62 16.58 13.97
C LEU A 318 -3.07 16.46 14.42
N GLN A 319 -4.03 16.90 13.60
CA GLN A 319 -5.47 16.69 13.82
C GLN A 319 -5.80 15.19 13.69
N ILE A 320 -5.37 14.42 14.68
CA ILE A 320 -5.40 12.97 14.76
C ILE A 320 -6.02 12.62 16.10
N ASP A 321 -6.74 11.50 16.20
CA ASP A 321 -7.41 11.08 17.45
C ASP A 321 -6.42 10.77 18.59
N GLU A 322 -5.31 10.13 18.23
CA GLU A 322 -4.28 9.65 19.16
C GLU A 322 -2.97 9.45 18.39
N ILE A 323 -1.84 9.88 18.95
CA ILE A 323 -0.52 9.59 18.38
C ILE A 323 0.40 8.88 19.38
N ASN A 324 1.01 7.78 18.95
CA ASN A 324 2.08 7.10 19.69
C ASN A 324 3.40 7.29 18.95
N LEU A 325 4.22 8.22 19.42
CA LEU A 325 5.55 8.48 18.88
C LEU A 325 6.60 7.67 19.65
N ASN A 326 7.28 6.78 18.95
CA ASN A 326 8.39 5.98 19.45
C ASN A 326 9.68 6.41 18.74
N VAL A 327 10.67 6.82 19.51
CA VAL A 327 11.92 7.43 19.01
C VAL A 327 13.11 6.59 19.44
N LEU A 328 13.70 5.87 18.47
CA LEU A 328 15.02 5.24 18.59
C LEU A 328 16.13 6.10 17.96
N GLY A 329 15.77 6.97 17.01
CA GLY A 329 16.64 7.96 16.38
C GLY A 329 16.48 9.35 16.99
N SER A 330 16.15 10.36 16.19
CA SER A 330 16.02 11.74 16.65
C SER A 330 14.75 12.41 16.14
N LEU A 331 14.04 13.09 17.04
CA LEU A 331 13.00 14.06 16.68
C LEU A 331 13.61 15.48 16.69
N LYS A 332 13.60 16.15 15.54
CA LYS A 332 14.06 17.53 15.39
C LYS A 332 12.87 18.47 15.24
N PHE A 333 12.51 19.15 16.32
CA PHE A 333 11.45 20.14 16.33
C PHE A 333 11.93 21.49 15.76
N VAL A 334 11.31 21.86 14.64
CA VAL A 334 11.41 23.15 14.00
C VAL A 334 10.00 23.70 13.89
N GLY A 335 9.79 24.86 14.49
CA GLY A 335 8.48 25.46 14.74
C GLY A 335 8.48 26.96 14.40
N SER A 336 7.30 27.56 14.29
CA SER A 336 7.13 29.02 14.35
C SER A 336 6.87 29.49 15.77
N GLY A 337 6.60 28.56 16.69
CA GLY A 337 6.61 28.72 18.13
C GLY A 337 7.11 27.46 18.83
N GLY A 338 7.34 27.54 20.14
CA GLY A 338 7.90 26.45 20.95
C GLY A 338 6.97 25.27 21.22
N GLY A 339 5.71 25.30 20.77
CA GLY A 339 4.68 24.33 21.15
C GLY A 339 4.48 23.19 20.15
N ILE A 340 4.49 21.96 20.67
CA ILE A 340 4.03 20.74 20.00
C ILE A 340 2.60 20.46 20.50
N PHE A 341 1.61 20.48 19.61
CA PHE A 341 0.20 20.37 19.98
C PHE A 341 -0.35 19.01 19.62
N ILE A 342 -0.73 18.23 20.63
CA ILE A 342 -1.11 16.83 20.45
C ILE A 342 -2.41 16.47 21.17
N PRO A 343 -3.19 15.53 20.63
CA PRO A 343 -4.44 15.11 21.24
C PRO A 343 -4.20 14.40 22.58
N SER A 344 -5.20 14.46 23.46
CA SER A 344 -5.26 13.58 24.64
C SER A 344 -5.11 12.10 24.26
N SER A 345 -4.70 11.25 25.21
CA SER A 345 -4.45 9.81 24.99
C SER A 345 -3.18 9.47 24.18
N SER A 346 -2.37 10.46 23.81
CA SER A 346 -1.11 10.26 23.07
C SER A 346 0.05 9.80 23.95
N ALA A 347 1.09 9.24 23.33
CA ALA A 347 2.35 8.91 24.00
C ALA A 347 3.57 9.36 23.18
N PHE A 348 4.62 9.79 23.89
CA PHE A 348 5.92 10.19 23.34
C PHE A 348 7.01 9.44 24.10
N ASN A 349 7.64 8.49 23.42
CA ASN A 349 8.59 7.57 24.02
C ASN A 349 9.93 7.70 23.32
N PHE A 350 10.91 8.25 24.03
CA PHE A 350 12.31 8.27 23.63
C PHE A 350 12.99 7.08 24.30
N PHE A 351 13.39 6.11 23.49
CA PHE A 351 14.08 4.90 23.96
C PHE A 351 15.58 5.15 24.05
N GLY A 352 16.36 4.15 24.51
CA GLY A 352 17.82 4.26 24.53
C GLY A 352 18.39 4.56 23.14
N GLY A 353 19.20 5.63 23.04
CA GLY A 353 19.70 6.17 21.77
C GLY A 353 18.77 7.17 21.08
N GLY A 354 17.52 7.28 21.54
CA GLY A 354 16.55 8.27 21.12
C GLY A 354 16.92 9.68 21.60
N SER A 355 16.67 10.70 20.79
CA SER A 355 16.93 12.08 21.19
C SER A 355 15.90 13.09 20.66
N PHE A 356 15.83 14.21 21.35
CA PHE A 356 15.05 15.38 20.97
C PHE A 356 15.97 16.57 20.78
N THR A 357 15.70 17.37 19.75
CA THR A 357 16.33 18.68 19.56
C THR A 357 15.29 19.68 19.09
N SER A 358 15.43 20.92 19.51
CA SER A 358 14.53 22.02 19.17
C SER A 358 15.32 23.28 18.84
N THR A 359 14.74 24.10 17.96
CA THR A 359 15.19 25.47 17.69
C THR A 359 14.78 26.46 18.78
N PHE A 360 13.93 26.04 19.73
CA PHE A 360 13.47 26.83 20.87
C PHE A 360 14.11 26.37 22.17
N ALA A 361 14.56 27.33 22.98
CA ALA A 361 15.14 27.07 24.30
C ALA A 361 14.15 26.35 25.26
N SER A 362 12.86 26.68 25.12
CA SER A 362 11.77 26.18 25.97
C SER A 362 10.70 25.56 25.08
N ALA A 363 11.06 24.52 24.32
CA ALA A 363 10.04 23.75 23.62
C ALA A 363 9.14 23.04 24.63
N PHE A 364 7.88 22.86 24.29
CA PHE A 364 6.89 22.26 25.18
C PHE A 364 5.87 21.45 24.40
N ILE A 365 5.24 20.53 25.11
CA ILE A 365 4.07 19.78 24.65
C ILE A 365 2.83 20.40 25.27
N GLN A 366 1.87 20.75 24.44
CA GLN A 366 0.53 21.19 24.87
C GLN A 366 -0.50 20.17 24.43
N VAL A 367 -1.31 19.70 25.37
CA VAL A 367 -2.43 18.82 25.04
C VAL A 367 -3.57 19.64 24.45
N PHE A 368 -4.19 19.11 23.41
CA PHE A 368 -5.35 19.63 22.72
C PHE A 368 -6.52 18.64 22.84
N SER A 369 -7.72 19.14 23.15
CA SER A 369 -8.93 18.33 23.10
C SER A 369 -9.58 18.45 21.72
N LEU A 370 -9.73 17.33 21.04
CA LEU A 370 -10.48 17.28 19.77
C LEU A 370 -11.97 17.56 19.96
N THR A 371 -12.51 17.29 21.16
CA THR A 371 -13.91 17.51 21.49
C THR A 371 -14.24 18.99 21.62
N THR A 372 -13.39 19.77 22.29
CA THR A 372 -13.64 21.20 22.54
C THR A 372 -12.91 22.10 21.56
N GLY A 373 -11.91 21.58 20.85
CA GLY A 373 -11.04 22.37 19.98
C GLY A 373 -10.09 23.29 20.76
N LEU A 374 -9.86 23.03 22.04
CA LEU A 374 -9.09 23.89 22.94
C LEU A 374 -7.91 23.12 23.57
N SER A 375 -6.86 23.87 23.91
CA SER A 375 -5.78 23.36 24.75
C SER A 375 -6.30 23.02 26.15
N ILE A 376 -5.86 21.90 26.69
CA ILE A 376 -6.22 21.40 28.01
C ILE A 376 -4.94 21.10 28.82
N GLY A 377 -5.03 21.26 30.14
CA GLY A 377 -3.90 21.02 31.04
C GLY A 377 -2.77 22.05 30.93
N THR A 378 -1.81 21.94 31.84
CA THR A 378 -0.56 22.72 31.83
C THR A 378 0.43 22.08 30.85
N PRO A 379 1.09 22.86 29.98
CA PRO A 379 2.06 22.30 29.06
C PRO A 379 3.27 21.70 29.77
N GLU A 380 3.82 20.65 29.18
CA GLU A 380 5.02 19.97 29.64
C GLU A 380 6.26 20.52 28.93
N ILE A 381 7.26 20.98 29.68
CA ILE A 381 8.45 21.61 29.10
C ILE A 381 9.49 20.56 28.73
N LEU A 382 9.84 20.48 27.45
CA LEU A 382 10.90 19.59 26.94
C LEU A 382 12.29 20.25 26.93
N GLY A 383 12.34 21.59 26.92
CA GLY A 383 13.58 22.34 26.75
C GLY A 383 14.07 22.39 25.29
N SER A 384 15.38 22.57 25.09
CA SER A 384 15.99 22.65 23.75
C SER A 384 16.49 21.31 23.22
N SER A 385 16.89 20.39 24.10
CA SER A 385 17.38 19.07 23.70
C SER A 385 17.51 18.12 24.87
N PHE A 386 17.37 16.83 24.61
CA PHE A 386 17.78 15.74 25.51
C PHE A 386 18.12 14.47 24.71
N THR A 387 18.90 13.58 25.32
CA THR A 387 19.35 12.29 24.72
C THR A 387 19.06 11.08 25.60
N GLU A 388 18.51 11.31 26.79
CA GLU A 388 18.19 10.25 27.73
C GLU A 388 16.79 9.68 27.48
N PRO A 389 16.53 8.42 27.87
CA PRO A 389 15.18 7.86 27.81
C PRO A 389 14.16 8.73 28.51
N TYR A 390 13.10 9.09 27.78
CA TYR A 390 12.05 9.99 28.22
C TYR A 390 10.70 9.47 27.73
N PHE A 391 9.82 9.11 28.65
CA PHE A 391 8.53 8.52 28.35
C PHE A 391 7.43 9.43 28.85
N ILE A 392 6.54 9.84 27.97
CA ILE A 392 5.39 10.69 28.26
C ILE A 392 4.16 9.92 27.82
N THR A 393 3.19 9.76 28.72
CA THR A 393 1.84 9.31 28.37
C THR A 393 0.87 10.40 28.78
N ILE A 394 -0.02 10.78 27.88
CA ILE A 394 -1.04 11.79 28.11
C ILE A 394 -2.36 11.09 28.37
N SER A 395 -2.97 11.37 29.52
CA SER A 395 -4.28 10.85 29.86
C SER A 395 -5.38 11.45 28.98
N VAL A 396 -6.56 10.83 28.99
CA VAL A 396 -7.78 11.37 28.35
C VAL A 396 -8.12 12.78 28.86
N GLY A 397 -7.82 13.06 30.15
CA GLY A 397 -8.04 14.38 30.76
C GLY A 397 -6.95 15.41 30.47
N GLY A 398 -5.91 15.06 29.73
CA GLY A 398 -4.79 15.93 29.39
C GLY A 398 -3.71 16.07 30.47
N GLY A 399 -3.76 15.26 31.53
CA GLY A 399 -2.66 15.13 32.49
C GLY A 399 -1.51 14.31 31.90
N PHE A 400 -0.28 14.68 32.25
CA PHE A 400 0.96 14.03 31.82
C PHE A 400 1.42 13.00 32.87
N LEU A 401 1.83 11.82 32.40
CA LEU A 401 2.56 10.83 33.17
C LEU A 401 3.94 10.70 32.55
N ILE A 402 4.97 11.07 33.31
CA ILE A 402 6.35 11.17 32.81
C ILE A 402 7.23 10.16 33.53
N SER A 403 8.11 9.50 32.79
CA SER A 403 9.16 8.64 33.33
C SER A 403 10.46 8.98 32.63
N VAL A 404 11.50 9.23 33.43
CA VAL A 404 12.84 9.57 32.94
C VAL A 404 13.78 8.47 33.41
N ASN A 405 14.59 7.93 32.50
CA ASN A 405 15.50 6.82 32.81
C ASN A 405 14.82 5.58 33.42
N GLY A 406 13.54 5.36 33.09
CA GLY A 406 12.77 4.24 33.64
C GLY A 406 12.31 4.42 35.08
N VAL A 407 12.57 5.58 35.70
CA VAL A 407 12.02 5.95 37.00
C VAL A 407 10.73 6.71 36.76
N ALA A 408 9.62 6.15 37.23
CA ALA A 408 8.33 6.83 37.16
C ALA A 408 8.41 8.15 37.92
N GLY A 409 8.23 9.26 37.20
CA GLY A 409 7.99 10.56 37.81
C GLY A 409 6.58 10.55 38.38
N SER A 410 6.44 10.90 39.66
CA SER A 410 5.15 11.38 40.15
C SER A 410 4.79 12.63 39.37
N ASP A 411 3.51 12.77 39.03
CA ASP A 411 2.86 13.97 38.49
C ASP A 411 3.54 15.25 39.03
N THR A 412 4.49 15.80 38.26
CA THR A 412 5.39 16.85 38.73
C THR A 412 4.90 18.15 38.12
N THR A 413 3.99 18.76 38.87
CA THR A 413 3.99 20.21 38.97
C THR A 413 5.41 20.67 39.27
N THR A 414 5.94 21.58 38.43
CA THR A 414 7.17 22.37 38.58
C THR A 414 8.52 21.67 38.45
N MET A 415 9.23 21.99 37.36
CA MET A 415 10.64 22.41 37.38
C MET A 415 10.78 23.80 36.75
#